data_AF-I7M9X9-F1
#
_entry.id   AF-I7M9X9-F1
#
_cell.length_a   1.000
_cell.length_b   1.000
_cell.length_c   1.000
_cell.angle_alpha   90.00
_cell.angle_beta   90.00
_cell.angle_gamma   90.00
#
_symmetry.space_group_name_H-M   'P 1'
#
loop_
_entity.id
_entity.type
_entity.pdbx_description
1 polymer ?
#
loop_
_entity_poly.entity_id
_entity_poly.type
_entity_poly.pdbx_seq_one_letter_code
_entity_poly.pdbx_strand_id
1 'polypeptide(L)'
;MLSLTSSDIPLVYKNSLAKLVTSLPYVDAEADDNIKIKVQRLIKQEMALMEKQDYLQDLPMPKTHLYDSPLIQEELQRVKNMQLLEEPQLLQLPNLDLDIAEASQLKEFNDIASKINQYNNIKQVNLELMLKYGPEAHKIFIEYQKNFKNELSSMNEKLKAQIEEVNSKRKFDQSNTNDKLSNYQYKIGNLLRRNEELEIECQKIEHEVLTLRKKQLKLN
;
A
#
# COMPACT_ATOMS: atom_id res chain seq x y z
N MET A 1 16.39 4.76 -22.47
CA MET A 1 15.50 5.44 -21.50
C MET A 1 14.08 5.10 -21.91
N LEU A 2 13.45 4.13 -21.25
CA LEU A 2 12.05 3.78 -21.51
C LEU A 2 11.18 4.94 -21.00
N SER A 3 10.45 5.58 -21.91
CA SER A 3 9.46 6.60 -21.55
C SER A 3 8.31 5.92 -20.83
N LEU A 4 8.23 6.10 -19.51
CA LEU A 4 7.09 5.68 -18.71
C LEU A 4 5.85 6.45 -19.19
N THR A 5 4.75 5.73 -19.42
CA THR A 5 3.44 6.32 -19.69
C THR A 5 2.96 7.10 -18.46
N SER A 6 2.13 8.12 -18.65
CA SER A 6 1.63 9.00 -17.57
C SER A 6 0.93 8.26 -16.40
N SER A 7 0.48 7.02 -16.63
CA SER A 7 -0.12 6.14 -15.62
C SER A 7 0.91 5.53 -14.65
N ASP A 8 2.15 5.34 -15.10
CA ASP A 8 3.15 4.54 -14.40
C ASP A 8 4.11 5.42 -13.59
N ILE A 9 3.98 6.73 -13.70
CA ILE A 9 4.76 7.70 -12.93
C ILE A 9 4.08 7.87 -11.57
N PRO A 10 4.75 7.52 -10.44
CA PRO A 10 4.21 7.75 -9.12
C PRO A 10 3.79 9.21 -8.95
N LEU A 11 2.67 9.46 -8.26
CA LEU A 11 2.10 10.81 -8.06
C LEU A 11 3.14 11.83 -7.59
N VAL A 12 4.07 11.40 -6.74
CA VAL A 12 5.19 12.22 -6.23
C VAL A 12 6.05 12.81 -7.35
N TYR A 13 6.27 12.08 -8.44
CA TYR A 13 7.09 12.51 -9.57
C TYR A 13 6.30 13.23 -10.67
N LYS A 14 4.97 13.33 -10.55
CA LYS A 14 4.15 14.12 -11.50
C LYS A 14 4.36 15.62 -11.34
N ASN A 15 4.73 16.07 -10.14
CA ASN A 15 5.05 17.47 -9.91
C ASN A 15 6.39 17.83 -10.57
N SER A 16 6.41 18.87 -11.40
CA SER A 16 7.63 19.36 -12.07
C SER A 16 8.76 19.72 -11.09
N LEU A 17 8.40 20.14 -9.87
CA LEU A 17 9.31 20.52 -8.79
C LEU A 17 9.77 19.32 -7.94
N ALA A 18 9.29 18.10 -8.21
CA ALA A 18 9.66 16.91 -7.44
C ALA A 18 11.18 16.68 -7.41
N LYS A 19 11.90 17.09 -8.46
CA LYS A 19 13.36 17.00 -8.54
C LYS A 19 14.09 17.88 -7.52
N LEU A 20 13.42 18.90 -6.98
CA LEU A 20 13.97 19.81 -5.99
C LEU A 20 13.77 19.30 -4.55
N VAL A 21 12.95 18.27 -4.36
CA VAL A 21 12.67 17.70 -3.05
C VAL A 21 13.65 16.56 -2.78
N THR A 22 14.60 16.81 -1.88
CA THR A 22 15.54 15.78 -1.40
C THR A 22 15.41 15.61 0.10
N SER A 23 15.13 14.38 0.54
CA SER A 23 15.22 13.94 1.94
C SER A 23 16.16 12.75 2.03
N LEU A 24 16.95 12.62 3.09
CA LEU A 24 17.96 11.57 3.24
C LEU A 24 17.67 10.71 4.49
N PRO A 25 16.70 9.77 4.45
CA PRO A 25 16.25 9.03 5.64
C PRO A 25 17.31 8.26 6.43
N TYR A 26 18.41 7.82 5.80
CA TYR A 26 19.48 7.10 6.50
C TYR A 26 20.53 8.03 7.13
N VAL A 27 20.48 9.32 6.79
CA VAL A 27 21.44 10.35 7.24
C VAL A 27 20.76 11.32 8.20
N ASP A 28 19.54 11.73 7.88
CA ASP A 28 18.72 12.61 8.69
C ASP A 28 18.46 11.96 10.05
N ALA A 29 18.66 12.71 11.14
CA ALA A 29 18.36 12.23 12.48
C ALA A 29 16.85 11.94 12.63
N GLU A 30 16.50 10.94 13.43
CA GLU A 30 15.10 10.65 13.71
C GLU A 30 14.41 11.88 14.30
N ALA A 31 13.33 12.31 13.64
CA ALA A 31 12.55 13.44 14.10
C ALA A 31 11.86 13.09 15.41
N ASP A 32 12.07 13.93 16.43
CA ASP A 32 11.30 13.88 17.67
C ASP A 32 9.80 14.02 17.38
N ASP A 33 8.96 13.40 18.20
CA ASP A 33 7.51 13.38 18.00
C ASP A 33 6.92 14.81 18.06
N ASN A 34 7.53 15.71 18.84
CA ASN A 34 7.18 17.12 18.85
C ASN A 34 7.36 17.79 17.47
N ILE A 35 8.43 17.43 16.74
CA ILE A 35 8.70 17.96 15.40
C ILE A 35 7.67 17.38 14.43
N LYS A 36 7.36 16.08 14.52
CA LYS A 36 6.33 15.44 13.68
C LYS A 36 4.97 16.12 13.84
N ILE A 37 4.55 16.41 15.07
CA ILE A 37 3.28 17.10 15.36
C ILE A 37 3.27 18.50 14.74
N LYS A 38 4.36 19.26 14.90
CA LYS A 38 4.48 20.60 14.30
C LYS A 38 4.40 20.53 12.77
N VAL A 39 5.11 19.60 12.15
CA VAL A 39 5.10 19.40 10.69
C VAL A 39 3.69 19.02 10.21
N GLN A 40 3.02 18.08 10.87
CA GLN A 40 1.64 17.71 10.53
C GLN A 40 0.67 18.88 10.65
N ARG A 41 0.84 19.75 11.66
CA ARG A 41 0.03 20.96 11.79
C ARG A 41 0.24 21.92 10.63
N LEU A 42 1.49 22.15 10.22
CA LEU A 42 1.80 23.00 9.06
C LEU A 42 1.23 22.42 7.77
N ILE A 43 1.37 21.11 7.54
CA ILE A 43 0.77 20.42 6.39
C ILE A 43 -0.74 20.65 6.36
N LYS A 44 -1.44 20.49 7.48
CA LYS A 44 -2.90 20.72 7.55
C LYS A 44 -3.30 22.17 7.27
N GLN A 45 -2.49 23.13 7.70
CA GLN A 45 -2.74 24.55 7.42
C GLN A 45 -2.62 24.84 5.92
N GLU A 46 -1.56 24.34 5.27
CA GLU A 46 -1.39 24.46 3.81
C GLU A 46 -2.50 23.73 3.05
N MET A 47 -2.86 22.51 3.46
CA MET A 47 -3.97 21.76 2.86
C MET A 47 -5.31 22.49 2.95
N ALA A 48 -5.53 23.35 3.97
CA ALA A 48 -6.74 24.14 4.10
C ALA A 48 -6.77 25.34 3.15
N LEU A 49 -5.60 25.85 2.74
CA LEU A 49 -5.45 26.94 1.79
C LEU A 49 -5.45 26.44 0.34
N MET A 50 -4.98 25.22 0.11
CA MET A 50 -4.92 24.62 -1.22
C MET A 50 -6.29 24.25 -1.77
N GLU A 51 -6.47 24.43 -3.08
CA GLU A 51 -7.63 23.89 -3.79
C GLU A 51 -7.59 22.36 -3.80
N LYS A 52 -8.75 21.73 -3.60
CA LYS A 52 -8.86 20.26 -3.61
C LYS A 52 -8.60 19.74 -5.02
N GLN A 53 -7.46 19.10 -5.21
CA GLN A 53 -7.14 18.38 -6.44
C GLN A 53 -7.74 16.98 -6.41
N ASP A 54 -8.32 16.56 -7.53
CA ASP A 54 -8.80 15.20 -7.71
C ASP A 54 -7.67 14.31 -8.25
N TYR A 55 -6.96 13.68 -7.33
CA TYR A 55 -5.84 12.79 -7.65
C TYR A 55 -6.27 11.50 -8.38
N LEU A 56 -7.58 11.24 -8.49
CA LEU A 56 -8.13 10.06 -9.17
C LEU A 56 -8.42 10.31 -10.66
N GLN A 57 -8.39 11.55 -11.14
CA GLN A 57 -8.69 11.88 -12.56
C GLN A 57 -7.80 11.13 -13.54
N ASP A 58 -6.51 11.01 -13.20
CA ASP A 58 -5.52 10.35 -14.05
C ASP A 58 -5.50 8.83 -13.89
N LEU A 59 -6.16 8.29 -12.86
CA LEU A 59 -6.20 6.85 -12.63
C LEU A 59 -7.41 6.25 -13.34
N PRO A 60 -7.21 5.29 -14.27
CA PRO A 60 -8.34 4.62 -14.89
C PRO A 60 -9.16 3.90 -13.81
N MET A 61 -10.48 4.06 -13.86
CA MET A 61 -11.38 3.25 -13.04
C MET A 61 -11.09 1.77 -13.27
N PRO A 62 -10.89 0.97 -12.21
CA PRO A 62 -10.61 -0.45 -12.37
C PRO A 62 -11.78 -1.11 -13.11
N LYS A 63 -11.47 -1.73 -14.25
CA LYS A 63 -12.46 -2.48 -15.02
C LYS A 63 -12.78 -3.76 -14.24
N THR A 64 -13.96 -3.82 -13.63
CA THR A 64 -14.44 -5.02 -12.96
C THR A 64 -15.53 -5.69 -13.79
N HIS A 65 -15.34 -6.97 -14.10
CA HIS A 65 -16.36 -7.81 -14.75
C HIS A 65 -17.40 -8.35 -13.76
N LEU A 66 -17.33 -7.94 -12.49
CA LEU A 66 -18.23 -8.40 -11.45
C LEU A 66 -19.68 -8.00 -11.77
N TYR A 67 -19.89 -6.84 -12.38
CA TYR A 67 -21.22 -6.36 -12.76
C TYR A 67 -21.78 -7.05 -14.02
N ASP A 68 -20.95 -7.81 -14.75
CA ASP A 68 -21.39 -8.55 -15.94
C ASP A 68 -22.06 -9.88 -15.57
N SER A 69 -21.85 -10.37 -14.34
CA SER A 69 -22.45 -11.63 -13.89
C SER A 69 -23.96 -11.44 -13.62
N PRO A 70 -24.84 -12.24 -14.25
CA PRO A 70 -26.28 -12.13 -14.06
C PRO A 70 -26.67 -12.36 -12.59
N LEU A 71 -25.96 -13.26 -11.90
CA LEU A 71 -26.17 -13.53 -10.48
C LEU A 71 -25.92 -12.29 -9.60
N ILE A 72 -24.84 -11.54 -9.89
CA ILE A 72 -24.50 -10.33 -9.13
C ILE A 72 -25.52 -9.22 -9.40
N GLN A 73 -26.01 -9.13 -10.64
CA GLN A 73 -27.07 -8.18 -10.97
C GLN A 73 -28.37 -8.48 -10.21
N GLU A 74 -28.78 -9.75 -10.16
CA GLU A 74 -29.96 -10.18 -9.39
C GLU A 74 -29.81 -9.90 -7.89
N GLU A 75 -28.65 -10.22 -7.31
CA GLU A 75 -28.35 -9.93 -5.90
C GLU A 75 -28.34 -8.42 -5.61
N LEU A 76 -27.80 -7.61 -6.51
CA LEU A 76 -27.84 -6.15 -6.39
C LEU A 76 -29.27 -5.62 -6.43
N GLN A 77 -30.15 -6.19 -7.28
CA GLN A 77 -31.57 -5.82 -7.28
C GLN A 77 -32.27 -6.25 -5.97
N ARG A 78 -31.99 -7.45 -5.47
CA ARG A 78 -32.51 -7.95 -4.18
C ARG A 78 -32.13 -7.00 -3.04
N VAL A 79 -30.85 -6.63 -2.95
CA VAL A 79 -30.33 -5.70 -1.93
C VAL A 79 -30.94 -4.30 -2.09
N LYS A 80 -31.05 -3.81 -3.32
CA LYS A 80 -31.71 -2.52 -3.62
C LYS A 80 -33.17 -2.52 -3.17
N ASN A 81 -33.85 -3.66 -3.30
CA ASN A 81 -35.22 -3.86 -2.85
C ASN A 81 -35.33 -4.19 -1.35
N MET A 82 -34.22 -4.18 -0.60
CA MET A 82 -34.14 -4.54 0.82
C MET A 82 -34.75 -5.91 1.15
N GLN A 83 -34.71 -6.84 0.20
CA GLN A 83 -35.20 -8.20 0.41
C GLN A 83 -34.16 -9.01 1.17
N LEU A 84 -34.58 -9.72 2.22
CA LEU A 84 -33.72 -10.67 2.93
C LEU A 84 -33.35 -11.84 2.00
N LEU A 85 -32.18 -12.43 2.22
CA LEU A 85 -31.78 -13.62 1.49
C LEU A 85 -32.67 -14.78 1.96
N GLU A 86 -33.30 -15.48 1.02
CA GLU A 86 -34.08 -16.68 1.37
C GLU A 86 -33.13 -17.76 1.90
N GLU A 87 -33.50 -18.38 3.02
CA GLU A 87 -32.77 -19.53 3.51
C GLU A 87 -32.93 -20.67 2.50
N PRO A 88 -31.84 -21.38 2.16
CA PRO A 88 -31.93 -22.52 1.26
C PRO A 88 -32.86 -23.58 1.87
N GLN A 89 -33.99 -23.83 1.22
CA GLN A 89 -34.96 -24.82 1.68
C GLN A 89 -34.36 -26.21 1.51
N LEU A 90 -34.02 -26.85 2.63
CA LEU A 90 -33.68 -28.27 2.63
C LEU A 90 -34.94 -29.06 2.30
N LEU A 91 -34.84 -29.98 1.34
CA LEU A 91 -35.95 -30.88 1.02
C LEU A 91 -36.19 -31.80 2.23
N GLN A 92 -37.27 -31.55 2.98
CA GLN A 92 -37.68 -32.33 4.14
C GLN A 92 -38.96 -33.10 3.82
N LEU A 93 -39.14 -34.27 4.44
CA LEU A 93 -40.42 -34.96 4.37
C LEU A 93 -41.47 -34.09 5.08
N PRO A 94 -42.65 -33.86 4.48
CA PRO A 94 -43.71 -33.17 5.18
C PRO A 94 -44.26 -34.07 6.30
N ASN A 95 -44.48 -33.48 7.48
CA ASN A 95 -45.10 -34.17 8.61
C ASN A 95 -46.59 -34.37 8.31
N LEU A 96 -46.95 -35.54 7.79
CA LEU A 96 -48.32 -35.94 7.50
C LEU A 96 -48.76 -37.09 8.40
N ASP A 97 -49.98 -36.98 8.92
CA ASP A 97 -50.68 -38.11 9.54
C ASP A 97 -51.27 -38.97 8.43
N LEU A 98 -50.63 -40.11 8.18
CA LEU A 98 -50.92 -40.99 7.04
C LEU A 98 -52.33 -41.60 7.11
N ASP A 99 -52.93 -41.65 8.30
CA ASP A 99 -54.24 -42.27 8.53
C ASP A 99 -55.40 -41.35 8.13
N ILE A 100 -55.17 -40.03 8.00
CA ILE A 100 -56.21 -39.00 7.75
C ILE A 100 -55.97 -38.26 6.41
N ALA A 101 -54.82 -38.50 5.77
CA ALA A 101 -54.36 -37.73 4.62
C ALA A 101 -55.21 -37.92 3.34
N GLU A 102 -55.43 -36.83 2.61
CA GLU A 102 -56.13 -36.85 1.32
C GLU A 102 -55.22 -37.43 0.22
N ALA A 103 -55.82 -38.05 -0.82
CA ALA A 103 -55.09 -38.73 -1.89
C ALA A 103 -54.09 -37.82 -2.64
N SER A 104 -54.39 -36.51 -2.75
CA SER A 104 -53.49 -35.50 -3.34
C SER A 104 -52.23 -35.30 -2.48
N GLN A 105 -52.39 -35.16 -1.17
CA GLN A 105 -51.30 -34.95 -0.22
C GLN A 105 -50.41 -36.19 -0.09
N LEU A 106 -51.00 -37.38 -0.13
CA LEU A 106 -50.26 -38.65 -0.17
C LEU A 106 -49.40 -38.79 -1.43
N LYS A 107 -49.89 -38.29 -2.57
CA LYS A 107 -49.13 -38.29 -3.83
C LYS A 107 -47.92 -37.36 -3.76
N GLU A 108 -48.10 -36.14 -3.27
CA GLU A 108 -47.01 -35.19 -3.06
C GLU A 108 -45.97 -35.70 -2.06
N PHE A 109 -46.43 -36.30 -0.94
CA PHE A 109 -45.57 -36.97 0.02
C PHE A 109 -44.74 -38.08 -0.63
N ASN A 110 -45.37 -38.94 -1.42
CA ASN A 110 -44.69 -40.04 -2.11
C ASN A 110 -43.67 -39.52 -3.14
N ASP A 111 -44.00 -38.46 -3.88
CA ASP A 111 -43.09 -37.84 -4.86
C ASP A 111 -41.86 -37.24 -4.15
N ILE A 112 -42.04 -36.57 -3.02
CA ILE A 112 -40.94 -36.02 -2.21
C ILE A 112 -40.10 -37.13 -1.59
N ALA A 113 -40.75 -38.16 -1.01
CA ALA A 113 -40.07 -39.30 -0.42
C ALA A 113 -39.24 -40.06 -1.47
N SER A 114 -39.77 -40.25 -2.68
CA SER A 114 -39.07 -40.88 -3.80
C SER A 114 -37.85 -40.06 -4.23
N LYS A 115 -37.98 -38.74 -4.34
CA LYS A 115 -36.84 -37.84 -4.64
C LYS A 115 -35.74 -37.93 -3.58
N ILE A 116 -36.11 -37.92 -2.31
CA ILE A 116 -35.16 -38.04 -1.19
C ILE A 116 -34.47 -39.40 -1.19
N ASN A 117 -35.21 -40.47 -1.45
CA ASN A 117 -34.64 -41.81 -1.57
C ASN A 117 -33.61 -41.88 -2.72
N GLN A 118 -33.97 -41.39 -3.91
CA GLN A 118 -33.05 -41.32 -5.05
C GLN A 118 -31.79 -40.51 -4.73
N TYR A 119 -31.94 -39.34 -4.10
CA TYR A 119 -30.82 -38.54 -3.65
C TYR A 119 -29.93 -39.30 -2.66
N ASN A 120 -30.52 -40.00 -1.68
CA ASN A 120 -29.77 -40.78 -0.69
C ASN A 120 -29.01 -41.94 -1.33
N ASN A 121 -29.59 -42.61 -2.34
CA ASN A 121 -28.90 -43.67 -3.08
C ASN A 121 -27.67 -43.10 -3.82
N ILE A 122 -27.82 -41.96 -4.51
CA ILE A 122 -26.69 -41.29 -5.18
C ILE A 122 -25.64 -40.85 -4.15
N LYS A 123 -26.08 -40.29 -3.01
CA LYS A 123 -25.19 -39.87 -1.93
C LYS A 123 -24.39 -41.06 -1.38
N GLN A 124 -25.01 -42.22 -1.20
CA GLN A 124 -24.32 -43.42 -0.76
C GLN A 124 -23.23 -43.83 -1.75
N VAL A 125 -23.54 -43.87 -3.05
CA VAL A 125 -22.53 -44.17 -4.09
C VAL A 125 -21.39 -43.15 -4.09
N ASN A 126 -21.70 -41.85 -3.95
CA ASN A 126 -20.69 -40.80 -3.86
C ASN A 126 -19.80 -40.96 -2.62
N LEU A 127 -20.37 -41.36 -1.48
CA LEU A 127 -19.62 -41.62 -0.25
C LEU A 127 -18.73 -42.85 -0.38
N GLU A 128 -19.20 -43.92 -1.04
CA GLU A 128 -18.38 -45.10 -1.34
C GLU A 128 -17.20 -44.75 -2.25
N LEU A 129 -17.43 -43.93 -3.29
CA LEU A 129 -16.37 -43.40 -4.15
C LEU A 129 -15.39 -42.52 -3.36
N MET A 130 -15.88 -41.65 -2.49
CA MET A 130 -15.06 -40.80 -1.65
C MET A 130 -14.22 -41.61 -0.66
N LEU A 131 -14.77 -42.66 -0.06
CA LEU A 131 -14.01 -43.55 0.83
C LEU A 131 -12.90 -44.29 0.09
N LYS A 132 -13.17 -44.72 -1.16
CA LYS A 132 -12.21 -45.46 -1.98
C LYS A 132 -11.07 -44.59 -2.53
N TYR A 133 -11.38 -43.40 -3.03
CA TYR A 133 -10.41 -42.55 -3.75
C TYR A 133 -10.04 -41.26 -3.02
N GLY A 134 -10.87 -40.80 -2.10
CA GLY A 134 -10.69 -39.54 -1.37
C GLY A 134 -9.38 -39.45 -0.59
N PRO A 135 -8.97 -40.47 0.18
CA PRO A 135 -7.71 -40.40 0.93
C PRO A 135 -6.49 -40.17 0.03
N GLU A 136 -6.41 -40.86 -1.11
CA GLU A 136 -5.28 -40.74 -2.02
C GLU A 136 -5.31 -39.42 -2.80
N ALA A 137 -6.48 -39.02 -3.31
CA ALA A 137 -6.67 -37.72 -3.94
C ALA A 137 -6.33 -36.57 -2.98
N HIS A 138 -6.68 -36.70 -1.69
CA HIS A 138 -6.39 -35.69 -0.68
C HIS A 138 -4.89 -35.59 -0.37
N LYS A 139 -4.15 -36.70 -0.37
CA LYS A 139 -2.67 -36.65 -0.24
C LYS A 139 -2.04 -35.88 -1.39
N ILE A 140 -2.44 -36.19 -2.63
CA ILE A 140 -1.96 -35.48 -3.83
C ILE A 140 -2.29 -33.98 -3.72
N PHE A 141 -3.51 -33.63 -3.29
CA PHE A 141 -3.89 -32.25 -3.04
C PHE A 141 -3.01 -31.58 -1.98
N ILE A 142 -2.72 -32.26 -0.86
CA ILE A 142 -1.81 -31.73 0.18
C ILE A 142 -0.40 -31.51 -0.38
N GLU A 143 0.14 -32.44 -1.18
CA GLU A 143 1.46 -32.29 -1.80
C GLU A 143 1.49 -31.11 -2.76
N TYR A 144 0.46 -30.98 -3.61
CA TYR A 144 0.31 -29.82 -4.48
C TYR A 144 0.31 -28.50 -3.68
N GLN A 145 -0.48 -28.44 -2.59
CA GLN A 145 -0.53 -27.26 -1.74
C GLN A 145 0.81 -26.95 -1.06
N LYS A 146 1.55 -27.98 -0.64
CA LYS A 146 2.90 -27.81 -0.08
C LYS A 146 3.87 -27.25 -1.12
N ASN A 147 3.84 -27.77 -2.34
CA ASN A 147 4.68 -27.27 -3.43
C ASN A 147 4.35 -25.82 -3.78
N PHE A 148 3.06 -25.51 -3.92
CA PHE A 148 2.60 -24.14 -4.18
C PHE A 148 3.02 -23.17 -3.06
N LYS A 149 2.90 -23.58 -1.79
CA LYS A 149 3.40 -22.80 -0.66
C LYS A 149 4.90 -22.54 -0.76
N ASN A 150 5.69 -23.55 -1.11
CA ASN A 150 7.14 -23.43 -1.24
C ASN A 150 7.53 -22.46 -2.37
N GLU A 151 6.83 -22.51 -3.51
CA GLU A 151 7.00 -21.57 -4.62
C GLU A 151 6.73 -20.12 -4.18
N LEU A 152 5.61 -19.88 -3.51
CA LEU A 152 5.28 -18.57 -2.96
C LEU A 152 6.30 -18.09 -1.92
N SER A 153 6.80 -18.99 -1.07
CA SER A 153 7.85 -18.66 -0.10
C SER A 153 9.15 -18.24 -0.82
N SER A 154 9.57 -18.98 -1.85
CA SER A 154 10.75 -18.64 -2.65
C SER A 154 10.57 -17.30 -3.37
N MET A 155 9.38 -17.01 -3.90
CA MET A 155 9.08 -15.72 -4.51
C MET A 155 9.17 -14.57 -3.48
N ASN A 156 8.65 -14.77 -2.27
CA ASN A 156 8.76 -13.80 -1.18
C ASN A 156 10.22 -13.57 -0.76
N GLU A 157 11.05 -14.61 -0.67
CA GLU A 157 12.47 -14.47 -0.36
C GLU A 157 13.21 -13.68 -1.44
N LYS A 158 12.93 -13.95 -2.72
CA LYS A 158 13.49 -13.17 -3.84
C LYS A 158 13.10 -11.70 -3.76
N LEU A 159 11.83 -11.40 -3.46
CA LEU A 159 11.37 -10.01 -3.31
C LEU A 159 12.03 -9.32 -2.12
N LYS A 160 12.21 -10.02 -0.98
CA LYS A 160 12.93 -9.48 0.17
C LYS A 160 14.39 -9.16 -0.18
N ALA A 161 15.07 -10.07 -0.87
CA ALA A 161 16.44 -9.83 -1.33
C ALA A 161 16.54 -8.60 -2.26
N GLN A 162 15.58 -8.43 -3.18
CA GLN A 162 15.50 -7.23 -4.03
C GLN A 162 15.28 -5.95 -3.23
N ILE A 163 14.41 -5.99 -2.21
CA ILE A 163 14.19 -4.85 -1.31
C ILE A 163 15.48 -4.49 -0.55
N GLU A 164 16.18 -5.50 -0.03
CA GLU A 164 17.44 -5.33 0.69
C GLU A 164 18.56 -4.77 -0.20
N GLU A 165 18.66 -5.23 -1.45
CA GLU A 165 19.59 -4.70 -2.44
C GLU A 165 19.32 -3.21 -2.71
N VAL A 166 18.06 -2.85 -2.97
CA VAL A 166 17.66 -1.45 -3.19
C VAL A 166 17.94 -0.59 -1.96
N ASN A 167 17.63 -1.08 -0.77
CA ASN A 167 17.89 -0.34 0.48
C ASN A 167 19.38 -0.18 0.75
N SER A 168 20.19 -1.21 0.48
CA SER A 168 21.64 -1.16 0.62
C SER A 168 22.26 -0.13 -0.33
N LYS A 169 21.81 -0.12 -1.59
CA LYS A 169 22.23 0.88 -2.58
C LYS A 169 21.84 2.29 -2.15
N ARG A 170 20.60 2.50 -1.69
CA ARG A 170 20.14 3.80 -1.16
C ARG A 170 21.00 4.26 0.02
N LYS A 171 21.30 3.38 0.97
CA LYS A 171 22.14 3.69 2.13
C LYS A 171 23.54 4.11 1.71
N PHE A 172 24.15 3.39 0.76
CA PHE A 172 25.46 3.73 0.22
C PHE A 172 25.46 5.10 -0.47
N ASP A 173 24.49 5.37 -1.34
CA ASP A 173 24.38 6.64 -2.05
C ASP A 173 24.17 7.83 -1.09
N GLN A 174 23.35 7.65 -0.06
CA GLN A 174 23.12 8.66 0.97
C GLN A 174 24.36 8.90 1.83
N SER A 175 25.09 7.83 2.22
CA SER A 175 26.34 7.96 2.97
C SER A 175 27.39 8.77 2.19
N ASN A 176 27.59 8.45 0.92
CA ASN A 176 28.52 9.21 0.06
C ASN A 176 28.09 10.68 -0.09
N THR A 177 26.79 10.94 -0.13
CA THR A 177 26.24 12.30 -0.19
C THR A 177 26.47 13.04 1.13
N ASN A 178 26.33 12.37 2.26
CA ASN A 178 26.60 12.93 3.58
C ASN A 178 28.07 13.35 3.74
N ASP A 179 29.01 12.55 3.26
CA ASP A 179 30.44 12.90 3.30
C ASP A 179 30.72 14.18 2.50
N LYS A 180 30.09 14.32 1.33
CA LYS A 180 30.17 15.54 0.52
C LYS A 180 29.55 16.74 1.25
N LEU A 181 28.37 16.56 1.84
CA LEU A 181 27.68 17.62 2.60
C LEU A 181 28.52 18.08 3.79
N SER A 182 29.10 17.14 4.55
CA SER A 182 29.97 17.42 5.69
C SER A 182 31.22 18.22 5.26
N ASN A 183 31.83 17.83 4.14
CA ASN A 183 32.94 18.57 3.54
C ASN A 183 32.54 19.99 3.11
N TYR A 184 31.35 20.17 2.54
CA TYR A 184 30.85 21.50 2.17
C TYR A 184 30.55 22.35 3.39
N GLN A 185 29.93 21.79 4.44
CA GLN A 185 29.67 22.48 5.70
C GLN A 185 30.97 22.95 6.35
N TYR A 186 32.00 22.09 6.38
CA TYR A 186 33.33 22.47 6.87
C TYR A 186 33.94 23.62 6.06
N LYS A 187 33.88 23.55 4.72
CA LYS A 187 34.38 24.63 3.86
C LYS A 187 33.63 25.94 4.09
N ILE A 188 32.31 25.90 4.22
CA ILE A 188 31.49 27.07 4.51
C ILE A 188 31.88 27.68 5.86
N GLY A 189 31.99 26.87 6.91
CA GLY A 189 32.42 27.35 8.23
C GLY A 189 33.80 28.01 8.22
N ASN A 190 34.75 27.42 7.49
CA ASN A 190 36.08 28.00 7.33
C ASN A 190 36.07 29.32 6.55
N LEU A 191 35.29 29.41 5.47
CA LEU A 191 35.17 30.63 4.67
C LEU A 191 34.53 31.75 5.49
N LEU A 192 33.48 31.46 6.24
CA LEU A 192 32.83 32.42 7.13
C LEU A 192 33.82 32.95 8.19
N ARG A 193 34.51 32.04 8.89
CA ARG A 193 35.54 32.44 9.87
C ARG A 193 36.65 33.27 9.25
N ARG A 194 37.15 32.88 8.07
CA ARG A 194 38.20 33.63 7.38
C ARG A 194 37.73 35.02 6.94
N ASN A 195 36.47 35.15 6.53
CA ASN A 195 35.89 36.45 6.20
C ASN A 195 35.77 37.33 7.46
N GLU A 196 35.33 36.78 8.59
CA GLU A 196 35.29 37.49 9.88
C GLU A 196 36.69 37.95 10.31
N GLU A 197 37.70 37.09 10.21
CA GLU A 197 39.10 37.44 10.50
C GLU A 197 39.62 38.57 9.60
N LEU A 198 39.31 38.52 8.29
CA LEU A 198 39.68 39.56 7.34
C LEU A 198 38.99 40.90 7.65
N GLU A 199 37.70 40.88 8.00
CA GLU A 199 36.97 42.08 8.37
C GLU A 199 37.58 42.75 9.62
N ILE A 200 37.97 41.95 10.61
CA ILE A 200 38.65 42.46 11.82
C ILE A 200 40.00 43.10 11.47
N GLU A 201 40.82 42.46 10.64
CA GLU A 201 42.11 43.02 10.23
C GLU A 201 41.96 44.28 9.37
N CYS A 202 40.98 44.32 8.45
CA CYS A 202 40.64 45.53 7.69
C CYS A 202 40.26 46.69 8.62
N GLN A 203 39.41 46.45 9.63
CA GLN A 203 39.03 47.47 10.61
C GLN A 203 40.24 48.00 11.41
N LYS A 204 41.18 47.13 11.79
CA LYS A 204 42.43 47.55 12.46
C LYS A 204 43.27 48.45 11.58
N ILE A 205 43.49 48.06 10.32
CA ILE A 205 44.27 48.84 9.35
C ILE A 205 43.60 50.19 9.08
N GLU A 206 42.28 50.22 8.90
CA GLU A 206 41.52 51.45 8.72
C GLU A 206 41.68 52.39 9.93
N HIS A 207 41.62 51.84 11.14
CA HIS A 207 41.86 52.61 12.36
C HIS A 207 43.29 53.19 12.39
N GLU A 208 44.30 52.39 12.08
CA GLU A 208 45.69 52.85 11.99
C GLU A 208 45.85 53.98 10.96
N VAL A 209 45.32 53.82 9.75
CA VAL A 209 45.35 54.85 8.69
C VAL A 209 44.68 56.14 9.17
N LEU A 210 43.52 56.04 9.85
CA LEU A 210 42.84 57.20 10.42
C LEU A 210 43.69 57.91 11.48
N THR A 211 44.35 57.16 12.38
CA THR A 211 45.22 57.76 13.40
C THR A 211 46.44 58.45 12.78
N LEU A 212 47.07 57.84 11.77
CA LEU A 212 48.20 58.41 11.05
C LEU A 212 47.79 59.69 10.31
N ARG A 213 46.67 59.69 9.59
CA ARG A 213 46.11 60.90 8.95
C ARG A 213 45.86 62.02 9.96
N LYS A 214 45.30 61.71 11.13
CA LYS A 214 45.11 62.69 12.21
C LYS A 214 46.43 63.26 12.74
N LYS A 215 47.47 62.44 12.88
CA LYS A 215 48.81 62.92 13.30
C LYS A 215 49.41 63.85 12.25
N GLN A 216 49.31 63.50 10.97
CA GLN A 216 49.84 64.31 9.87
C GLN A 216 49.14 65.67 9.77
N LEU A 217 47.82 65.72 9.99
CA LEU A 217 47.05 66.96 10.06
C LEU A 217 47.37 67.85 11.29
N LYS A 218 47.97 67.31 12.35
CA LYS A 218 48.41 68.08 13.53
C LYS A 218 49.85 68.59 13.42
N LEU A 219 50.61 68.08 12.45
CA LEU A 219 52.01 68.45 12.18
C LEU A 219 52.15 69.51 11.07
N ASN A 220 51.06 69.84 10.38
CA ASN A 220 50.91 71.00 9.50
C ASN A 220 50.04 72.05 10.20
#